data_AF-A0A2M7Q1B0-F1
#
_entry.id   AF-A0A2M7Q1B0-F1
#
_cell.length_a   1.000
_cell.length_b   1.000
_cell.length_c   1.000
_cell.angle_alpha   90.00
_cell.angle_beta   90.00
_cell.angle_gamma   90.00
#
_symmetry.space_group_name_H-M   'P 1'
#
loop_
_entity.id
_entity.type
_entity.pdbx_description
1 polymer ?
#
loop_
_entity_poly.entity_id
_entity_poly.type
_entity_poly.pdbx_seq_one_letter_code
_entity_poly.pdbx_strand_id
1 'polypeptide(L)'
;MTDVQVKAMGAQRYGPVLLLIALTAILGGGQVWLAHVRIENNRTIQSVRADIESARQNIQKLRLELSSMTRPENLKSVARKKLGMQAPLPMQVVRP
;
A
#
# COMPACT_ATOMS: atom_id res chain seq x y z
N MET A 1 -64.93 22.35 15.99
CA MET A 1 -64.60 21.62 14.74
C MET A 1 -63.66 22.41 13.80
N THR A 2 -63.19 23.59 14.18
CA THR A 2 -62.34 24.48 13.36
C THR A 2 -60.83 24.32 13.63
N ASP A 3 -60.42 23.86 14.83
CA ASP A 3 -59.00 23.72 15.18
C ASP A 3 -58.25 22.60 14.44
N VAL A 4 -58.95 21.53 14.04
CA VAL A 4 -58.33 20.39 13.35
C VAL A 4 -57.94 20.76 11.91
N GLN A 5 -58.68 21.68 11.26
CA GLN A 5 -58.38 22.10 9.89
C GLN A 5 -57.19 23.06 9.81
N VAL A 6 -56.96 23.92 10.80
CA VAL A 6 -55.82 24.85 10.81
C VAL A 6 -54.50 24.10 10.99
N LYS A 7 -54.50 23.04 11.81
CA LYS A 7 -53.31 22.20 12.02
C LYS A 7 -52.90 21.42 10.77
N ALA A 8 -53.88 21.00 9.95
CA ALA A 8 -53.62 20.33 8.66
C ALA A 8 -53.03 21.30 7.61
N MET A 9 -53.48 22.56 7.59
CA MET A 9 -53.03 23.57 6.62
C MET A 9 -51.58 24.06 6.87
N GLY A 10 -51.17 24.14 8.14
CA GLY A 10 -49.77 24.44 8.50
C GLY A 10 -48.82 23.27 8.21
N ALA A 11 -49.22 22.04 8.55
CA ALA A 11 -48.39 20.85 8.33
C ALA A 11 -48.11 20.57 6.85
N GLN A 12 -49.04 20.92 5.95
CA GLN A 12 -48.90 20.69 4.52
C GLN A 12 -47.88 21.61 3.84
N ARG A 13 -47.64 22.81 4.40
CA ARG A 13 -46.69 23.80 3.84
C ARG A 13 -45.26 23.60 4.33
N TYR A 14 -45.08 23.11 5.57
CA TYR A 14 -43.75 22.82 6.15
C TYR A 14 -43.30 21.36 5.96
N GLY A 15 -44.23 20.44 5.67
CA GLY A 15 -43.94 19.05 5.34
C GLY A 15 -42.82 18.87 4.29
N PRO A 16 -42.86 19.53 3.12
CA PRO A 16 -41.80 19.38 2.11
C PRO A 16 -40.45 19.96 2.57
N VAL A 17 -40.45 21.04 3.35
CA VAL A 17 -39.21 21.66 3.87
C VAL A 17 -38.54 20.75 4.90
N LEU A 18 -39.31 20.16 5.81
CA LEU A 18 -38.79 19.18 6.78
C LEU A 18 -38.25 17.93 6.09
N LEU A 19 -38.90 17.47 5.01
CA LEU A 19 -38.44 16.34 4.21
C LEU A 19 -37.10 16.64 3.53
N LEU A 20 -36.92 17.84 2.99
CA LEU A 20 -35.65 18.29 2.43
C LEU A 20 -34.54 18.38 3.48
N ILE A 21 -34.83 18.92 4.67
CA ILE A 21 -33.86 18.97 5.76
C ILE A 21 -33.46 17.55 6.18
N ALA A 22 -34.41 16.64 6.32
CA ALA A 22 -34.15 15.24 6.66
C ALA A 22 -33.30 14.54 5.59
N LEU A 23 -33.62 14.72 4.31
CA LEU A 23 -32.84 14.20 3.18
C LEU A 23 -31.40 14.73 3.18
N THR A 24 -31.25 16.03 3.41
CA THR A 24 -29.93 16.68 3.43
C THR A 24 -29.11 16.21 4.63
N ALA A 25 -29.74 16.00 5.78
CA ALA A 25 -29.09 15.45 6.97
C ALA A 25 -28.62 14.00 6.75
N ILE A 26 -29.46 13.16 6.12
CA ILE A 26 -29.11 11.77 5.78
C ILE A 26 -27.95 11.74 4.76
N LEU A 27 -28.02 12.57 3.72
CA LEU A 27 -26.97 12.67 2.71
C LEU A 27 -25.66 13.18 3.33
N GLY A 28 -25.72 14.21 4.17
CA GLY A 28 -24.55 14.75 4.87
C GLY A 28 -23.92 13.75 5.83
N GLY A 29 -24.73 13.07 6.64
CA GLY A 29 -24.27 12.01 7.54
C GLY A 29 -23.63 10.84 6.79
N GLY A 30 -24.23 10.44 5.66
CA GLY A 30 -23.69 9.40 4.79
C GLY A 30 -22.32 9.75 4.21
N GLN A 31 -22.12 11.00 3.78
CA GLN A 31 -20.81 11.47 3.28
C GLN A 31 -19.73 11.45 4.36
N VAL A 32 -20.06 11.87 5.58
CA VAL A 32 -19.12 11.84 6.72
C VAL A 32 -18.73 10.40 7.07
N TRP A 33 -19.70 9.48 7.08
CA TRP A 33 -19.45 8.06 7.30
C TRP A 33 -18.53 7.46 6.22
N LEU A 34 -18.81 7.77 4.94
CA LEU A 34 -17.99 7.30 3.82
C LEU A 34 -16.55 7.82 3.92
N ALA A 35 -16.38 9.09 4.32
CA ALA A 35 -15.08 9.69 4.52
C ALA A 35 -14.31 8.97 5.64
N HIS A 36 -14.97 8.59 6.74
CA HIS A 36 -14.35 7.87 7.84
C HIS A 36 -13.84 6.49 7.41
N VAL A 37 -14.68 5.72 6.72
CA VAL A 37 -14.31 4.40 6.18
C VAL A 37 -13.16 4.51 5.18
N ARG A 38 -13.14 5.57 4.36
CA ARG A 38 -12.07 5.80 3.38
C ARG A 38 -10.73 6.10 4.05
N ILE A 39 -10.73 6.83 5.18
CA ILE A 39 -9.50 7.14 5.92
C ILE A 39 -8.91 5.86 6.53
N GLU A 40 -9.74 5.01 7.14
CA GLU A 40 -9.32 3.72 7.69
C GLU A 40 -8.69 2.84 6.59
N ASN A 41 -9.36 2.74 5.44
CA ASN A 41 -8.90 1.91 4.33
C ASN A 41 -7.60 2.43 3.69
N ASN A 42 -7.45 3.76 3.58
CA ASN A 42 -6.23 4.37 3.07
C ASN A 42 -5.02 4.14 3.97
N ARG A 43 -5.21 4.09 5.30
CA ARG A 43 -4.11 3.78 6.24
C ARG A 43 -3.59 2.36 6.03
N THR A 44 -4.48 1.39 5.88
CA THR A 44 -4.11 -0.01 5.61
C THR A 44 -3.42 -0.16 4.26
N ILE A 45 -3.88 0.55 3.22
CA ILE A 45 -3.21 0.53 1.92
C ILE A 45 -1.81 1.14 2.00
N GLN A 46 -1.63 2.22 2.76
CA GLN A 46 -0.32 2.85 2.93
C GLN A 46 0.67 1.97 3.69
N SER A 47 0.24 1.31 4.77
CA SER A 47 1.12 0.39 5.52
C SER A 47 1.54 -0.80 4.67
N VAL A 48 0.59 -1.43 3.96
CA VAL A 48 0.91 -2.56 3.06
C VAL A 48 1.84 -2.14 1.94
N ARG A 49 1.68 -0.94 1.37
CA ARG A 49 2.61 -0.42 0.35
C ARG A 49 4.01 -0.18 0.92
N ALA A 50 4.11 0.36 2.13
CA ALA A 50 5.40 0.56 2.80
C ALA A 50 6.10 -0.79 3.05
N ASP A 51 5.36 -1.81 3.48
CA ASP A 51 5.89 -3.15 3.70
C ASP A 51 6.38 -3.80 2.40
N ILE A 52 5.61 -3.67 1.31
CA ILE A 52 6.00 -4.15 -0.02
C ILE A 52 7.30 -3.48 -0.49
N GLU A 53 7.41 -2.16 -0.31
CA GLU A 53 8.58 -1.41 -0.76
C GLU A 53 9.83 -1.78 0.07
N SER A 54 9.67 -1.95 1.38
CA SER A 54 10.72 -2.45 2.27
C SER A 54 11.19 -3.85 1.86
N ALA A 55 10.25 -4.77 1.60
CA ALA A 55 10.56 -6.12 1.13
C ALA A 55 11.32 -6.10 -0.22
N ARG A 56 10.93 -5.24 -1.15
CA ARG A 56 11.63 -5.06 -2.44
C ARG A 56 13.06 -4.57 -2.26
N GLN A 57 13.27 -3.59 -1.39
CA GLN A 57 14.61 -3.08 -1.08
C GLN A 57 15.50 -4.18 -0.48
N ASN A 58 14.95 -4.98 0.44
CA ASN A 58 15.66 -6.12 1.03
C ASN A 58 16.03 -7.17 -0.02
N ILE A 59 15.14 -7.51 -0.94
CA ILE A 59 15.42 -8.44 -2.05
C ILE A 59 16.51 -7.89 -2.97
N GLN A 60 16.47 -6.60 -3.31
CA GLN A 60 17.52 -5.99 -4.12
C GLN A 60 18.87 -6.01 -3.43
N LYS A 61 18.91 -5.71 -2.12
CA LYS A 61 20.12 -5.80 -1.32
C LYS A 61 20.67 -7.23 -1.27
N LEU A 62 19.80 -8.22 -1.02
CA LEU A 62 20.19 -9.63 -1.04
C LEU A 62 20.72 -10.05 -2.41
N ARG A 63 20.10 -9.61 -3.49
CA ARG A 63 20.56 -9.91 -4.85
C ARG A 63 21.93 -9.28 -5.12
N LEU A 64 22.17 -8.07 -4.62
CA LEU A 64 23.48 -7.41 -4.71
C LEU A 64 24.53 -8.16 -3.89
N GLU A 65 24.21 -8.57 -2.66
CA GLU A 65 25.08 -9.40 -1.82
C GLU A 65 25.38 -10.76 -2.46
N LEU A 66 24.38 -11.41 -3.04
CA LEU A 66 24.56 -12.69 -3.73
C LEU A 66 25.40 -12.52 -5.00
N SER A 67 25.16 -11.45 -5.77
CA SER A 67 25.97 -11.09 -6.93
C SER A 67 27.40 -10.77 -6.55
N SER A 68 27.62 -10.15 -5.39
CA SER A 68 28.97 -9.84 -4.91
C SER A 68 29.68 -11.08 -4.39
N MET A 69 28.98 -12.03 -3.76
CA MET A 69 29.55 -13.33 -3.37
C MET A 69 29.89 -14.20 -4.58
N THR A 70 29.10 -14.15 -5.65
CA THR A 70 29.33 -14.90 -6.89
C THR A 70 30.33 -14.22 -7.83
N ARG A 71 30.81 -13.01 -7.51
CA ARG A 71 31.85 -12.35 -8.31
C ARG A 71 33.12 -13.21 -8.38
N PRO A 72 33.73 -13.33 -9.57
CA PRO A 72 34.90 -14.18 -9.78
C PRO A 72 36.09 -13.75 -8.91
N GLU A 73 36.23 -12.48 -8.58
CA GLU A 73 37.23 -11.99 -7.60
C GLU A 73 37.06 -12.61 -6.20
N ASN A 74 35.83 -12.71 -5.69
CA ASN A 74 35.56 -13.32 -4.39
C ASN A 74 35.70 -14.84 -4.44
N LEU A 75 35.25 -15.48 -5.51
CA LEU A 75 35.48 -16.91 -5.74
C LEU A 75 36.98 -17.26 -5.78
N LYS A 76 37.80 -16.44 -6.46
CA LYS A 76 39.27 -16.59 -6.49
C LYS A 76 39.89 -16.41 -5.10
N SER A 77 39.43 -15.42 -4.34
CA SER A 77 39.88 -15.18 -2.96
C SER A 77 39.57 -16.37 -2.04
N VAL A 78 38.33 -16.88 -2.10
CA VAL A 78 37.90 -18.04 -1.30
C VAL A 78 38.62 -19.31 -1.74
N ALA A 79 38.76 -19.57 -3.03
CA ALA A 79 39.52 -20.71 -3.54
C ALA A 79 41.00 -20.65 -3.14
N ARG A 80 41.61 -19.45 -3.15
CA ARG A 80 42.99 -19.28 -2.70
C ARG A 80 43.15 -19.47 -1.20
N LYS A 81 42.25 -18.91 -0.39
CA LYS A 81 42.32 -18.99 1.08
C LYS A 81 41.92 -20.35 1.65
N LYS A 82 40.84 -20.97 1.14
CA LYS A 82 40.32 -22.24 1.66
C LYS A 82 40.85 -23.47 0.93
N LEU A 83 41.09 -23.37 -0.37
CA LEU A 83 41.50 -24.51 -1.20
C LEU A 83 42.98 -24.44 -1.63
N GLY A 84 43.70 -23.37 -1.27
CA GLY A 84 45.09 -23.17 -1.69
C GLY A 84 45.25 -22.98 -3.22
N MET A 85 44.15 -22.81 -3.95
CA MET A 85 44.17 -22.79 -5.42
C MET A 85 44.67 -21.43 -5.93
N GLN A 86 45.60 -21.47 -6.88
CA GLN A 86 46.04 -20.29 -7.63
C GLN A 86 45.37 -20.27 -9.01
N ALA A 87 45.15 -19.07 -9.54
CA ALA A 87 44.65 -18.93 -10.91
C ALA A 87 45.68 -19.55 -11.87
N PRO A 88 45.27 -20.44 -12.78
CA PRO A 88 46.18 -21.02 -13.76
C PRO A 88 46.76 -19.92 -14.66
N LEU A 89 48.02 -20.09 -15.05
CA LEU A 89 48.72 -19.15 -15.93
C LEU A 89 48.05 -19.14 -17.32
N PRO A 90 48.10 -18.02 -18.08
CA PRO A 90 47.50 -17.95 -19.41
C PRO A 90 47.96 -19.05 -20.37
N MET A 91 49.19 -19.54 -20.19
CA MET A 91 49.78 -20.64 -20.96
C MET A 91 49.26 -22.04 -20.59
N GLN A 92 48.48 -22.17 -19.50
CA GLN A 92 47.95 -23.44 -19.00
C GLN A 92 46.48 -23.68 -19.38
N VAL A 93 45.85 -22.77 -20.12
CA VAL A 93 44.45 -22.91 -20.56
C VAL A 93 44.42 -23.39 -22.02
N VAL A 94 44.15 -24.68 -22.22
CA VAL A 94 43.83 -25.20 -23.56
C VAL A 94 42.38 -24.81 -23.87
N ARG A 95 42.18 -23.98 -24.89
CA ARG A 95 40.85 -23.66 -25.42
C ARG A 95 40.46 -24.73 -26.46
N PRO A 96 39.29 -25.37 -26.35
CA PRO A 96 38.74 -26.19 -27.43
C PRO A 96 38.27 -25.32 -28.61
#